data_AF-U6DRG0-F1
#
_entry.id   AF-U6DRG0-F1
#
_cell.length_a   1.000
_cell.length_b   1.000
_cell.length_c   1.000
_cell.angle_alpha   90.00
_cell.angle_beta   90.00
_cell.angle_gamma   90.00
#
_symmetry.space_group_name_H-M   'P 1'
#
loop_
_entity.id
_entity.type
_entity.pdbx_description
1 polymer ?
#
loop_
_entity_poly.entity_id
_entity_poly.type
_entity_poly.pdbx_seq_one_letter_code
_entity_poly.pdbx_strand_id
1 'polypeptide(L)'
;MTRICTCVYHFLVLSWYIFLNYYISQQGGDQRKSKVFLNGGQWKYLTFLNLLLQAVFYGVVCVEDVLKRIKGEKDIKFMTAFRDLLFTTLAFPISTFVFLSFWILFLYDRELVY
;
A
#
# COMPACT_ATOMS: atom_id res chain seq x y z
N MET A 1 -11.38 24.15 -9.15
CA MET A 1 -11.59 23.62 -7.78
C MET A 1 -11.36 22.12 -7.69
N THR A 2 -11.92 21.31 -8.59
CA THR A 2 -11.86 19.83 -8.54
C THR A 2 -10.45 19.25 -8.43
N ARG A 3 -9.47 19.75 -9.20
CA ARG A 3 -8.07 19.25 -9.16
C ARG A 3 -7.35 19.46 -7.83
N ILE A 4 -7.69 20.52 -7.09
CA ILE A 4 -7.04 20.81 -5.80
C ILE A 4 -7.60 19.87 -4.73
N CYS A 5 -8.91 19.66 -4.72
CA CYS A 5 -9.55 18.71 -3.79
C CYS A 5 -9.01 17.29 -3.97
N THR A 6 -8.80 16.83 -5.22
CA THR A 6 -8.22 15.51 -5.51
C THR A 6 -6.78 15.39 -5.02
N CYS A 7 -5.95 16.42 -5.22
CA CYS A 7 -4.56 16.42 -4.74
C CYS A 7 -4.47 16.41 -3.21
N VAL A 8 -5.32 17.20 -2.53
CA VAL A 8 -5.42 17.18 -1.06
C VAL A 8 -5.85 15.81 -0.55
N TYR A 9 -6.82 15.18 -1.22
CA TYR A 9 -7.24 13.82 -0.90
C TYR A 9 -6.10 12.81 -1.05
N HIS A 10 -5.35 12.84 -2.16
CA HIS A 10 -4.20 11.96 -2.37
C HIS A 10 -3.14 12.14 -1.27
N PHE A 11 -2.87 13.38 -0.85
CA PHE A 11 -1.96 13.68 0.24
C PHE A 11 -2.44 13.14 1.59
N LEU A 12 -3.72 13.31 1.91
CA LEU A 12 -4.31 12.79 3.15
C LEU A 12 -4.23 11.26 3.19
N VAL A 13 -4.58 10.60 2.09
CA VAL A 13 -4.54 9.14 1.98
C VAL A 13 -3.09 8.63 2.05
N LEU A 14 -2.14 9.29 1.39
CA LEU A 14 -0.71 8.98 1.52
C LEU A 14 -0.26 9.08 2.97
N SER A 15 -0.58 10.18 3.65
CA SER A 15 -0.21 10.41 5.05
C SER A 15 -0.80 9.32 5.96
N TRP A 16 -2.04 8.93 5.72
CA TRP A 16 -2.69 7.82 6.43
C TRP A 16 -1.98 6.49 6.24
N TYR A 17 -1.63 6.12 5.01
CA TYR A 17 -0.90 4.88 4.74
C TYR A 17 0.52 4.89 5.34
N ILE A 18 1.22 6.02 5.31
CA ILE A 18 2.52 6.16 5.97
C ILE A 18 2.38 5.99 7.48
N PHE A 19 1.39 6.63 8.09
CA PHE A 19 1.11 6.51 9.52
C PHE A 19 0.81 5.06 9.93
N LEU A 20 -0.05 4.36 9.17
CA LEU A 20 -0.35 2.95 9.43
C LEU A 20 0.88 2.05 9.32
N ASN A 21 1.69 2.23 8.26
CA ASN A 21 2.93 1.47 8.09
C ASN A 21 3.90 1.73 9.25
N TYR A 22 4.03 2.98 9.69
CA TYR A 22 4.87 3.36 10.82
C TYR A 22 4.38 2.74 12.14
N TYR A 23 3.08 2.85 12.43
CA TYR A 23 2.48 2.30 13.64
C TYR A 23 2.63 0.78 13.73
N ILE A 24 2.36 0.08 12.63
CA ILE A 24 2.50 -1.39 12.57
C ILE A 24 3.97 -1.79 12.74
N SER A 25 4.90 -1.08 12.10
CA SER A 25 6.34 -1.31 12.23
C SER A 25 6.82 -1.13 13.68
N GLN A 26 6.33 -0.08 14.36
CA GLN A 26 6.65 0.18 15.76
C GLN A 26 6.12 -0.91 16.69
N GLN A 27 4.91 -1.42 16.42
CA GLN A 27 4.32 -2.53 17.17
C GLN A 27 5.08 -3.86 16.97
N GLY A 28 5.82 -4.01 15.87
CA GLY A 28 6.71 -5.14 15.61
C GLY A 28 7.98 -5.18 16.47
N GLY A 29 8.34 -4.05 17.10
CA GLY A 29 9.50 -3.95 17.99
C GLY A 29 9.28 -4.46 19.42
N ASP A 30 8.04 -4.77 19.80
CA ASP A 30 7.73 -5.28 21.14
C ASP A 30 8.13 -6.76 21.27
N GLN A 31 9.14 -7.01 22.11
CA GLN A 31 9.85 -8.28 22.33
C GLN A 31 8.91 -9.47 22.60
N ARG A 32 7.66 -9.24 23.02
CA ARG A 32 6.69 -10.29 23.35
C ARG A 32 6.11 -11.03 22.12
N LYS A 33 6.08 -10.42 20.93
CA LYS A 33 5.61 -11.08 19.70
C LYS A 33 6.73 -11.68 18.83
N SER A 34 8.00 -11.37 19.13
CA SER A 34 9.15 -11.79 18.30
C SER A 34 9.34 -13.31 18.22
N LYS A 35 8.91 -14.08 19.24
CA LYS A 35 8.96 -15.55 19.22
C LYS A 35 8.11 -16.18 18.10
N VAL A 36 7.03 -15.52 17.66
CA VAL A 36 6.19 -16.00 16.55
C VAL A 36 6.77 -15.57 15.18
N PHE A 37 7.59 -14.53 15.15
CA PHE A 37 8.13 -13.92 13.92
C PHE A 37 9.62 -14.24 13.67
N LEU A 38 10.11 -15.37 14.16
CA LEU A 38 11.54 -15.74 14.15
C LEU A 38 12.18 -15.78 12.74
N ASN A 39 11.39 -15.93 11.67
CA ASN A 39 11.88 -16.07 10.29
C ASN A 39 11.36 -14.97 9.33
N GLY A 40 11.67 -13.70 9.61
CA GLY A 40 11.43 -12.59 8.66
C GLY A 40 10.50 -11.47 9.13
N GLY A 41 10.09 -11.47 10.41
CA GLY A 41 9.33 -10.35 10.97
C GLY A 41 7.94 -10.17 10.34
N GLN A 42 7.46 -8.92 10.36
CA GLN A 42 6.19 -8.51 9.75
C GLN A 42 6.23 -8.48 8.21
N TRP A 43 7.42 -8.46 7.62
CA TRP A 43 7.64 -8.47 6.17
C TRP A 43 7.24 -9.79 5.49
N LYS A 44 7.05 -10.85 6.27
CA LYS A 44 6.52 -12.14 5.80
C LYS A 44 5.05 -12.05 5.36
N TYR A 45 4.29 -11.10 5.88
CA TYR A 45 2.85 -11.01 5.60
C TYR A 45 2.60 -10.21 4.33
N LEU A 46 2.00 -10.86 3.34
CA LEU A 46 1.56 -10.18 2.12
C LEU A 46 0.61 -9.02 2.40
N THR A 47 -0.19 -9.07 3.48
CA THR A 47 -1.05 -7.95 3.90
C THR A 47 -0.25 -6.71 4.28
N PHE A 48 0.91 -6.89 4.93
CA PHE A 48 1.80 -5.79 5.28
C PHE A 48 2.51 -5.25 4.03
N LEU A 49 3.01 -6.14 3.17
CA LEU A 49 3.58 -5.75 1.88
C LEU A 49 2.57 -5.02 1.00
N ASN A 50 1.30 -5.42 1.03
CA ASN A 50 0.21 -4.75 0.34
C ASN A 50 0.00 -3.33 0.87
N LEU A 51 0.03 -3.14 2.19
CA LEU A 51 -0.10 -1.82 2.81
C LEU A 51 1.06 -0.89 2.45
N LEU A 52 2.29 -1.43 2.39
CA LEU A 52 3.46 -0.69 1.94
C LEU A 52 3.33 -0.31 0.46
N LEU A 53 2.86 -1.24 -0.37
CA LEU A 53 2.68 -1.02 -1.80
C LEU A 53 1.60 0.03 -2.08
N GLN A 54 0.53 0.08 -1.28
CA GLN A 54 -0.47 1.16 -1.34
C GLN A 54 0.15 2.51 -0.96
N ALA A 55 1.01 2.57 0.07
CA ALA A 55 1.72 3.79 0.42
C ALA A 55 2.63 4.28 -0.73
N VAL A 56 3.37 3.36 -1.36
CA VAL A 56 4.21 3.67 -2.53
C VAL A 56 3.36 4.18 -3.70
N PHE A 57 2.23 3.53 -3.99
CA PHE A 57 1.33 3.92 -5.07
C PHE A 57 0.80 5.35 -4.89
N TYR A 58 0.27 5.67 -3.70
CA TYR A 58 -0.18 7.03 -3.41
C TYR A 58 0.97 8.04 -3.38
N GLY A 59 2.18 7.60 -3.02
CA GLY A 59 3.41 8.40 -3.14
C GLY A 59 3.69 8.79 -4.59
N VAL A 60 3.66 7.82 -5.50
CA VAL A 60 3.83 8.06 -6.95
C VAL A 60 2.75 8.99 -7.47
N VAL A 61 1.49 8.81 -7.08
CA VAL A 61 0.38 9.70 -7.46
C VAL A 61 0.60 11.14 -6.95
N CYS A 62 1.07 11.31 -5.70
CA CYS A 62 1.36 12.65 -5.16
C CYS A 62 2.53 13.31 -5.90
N VAL A 63 3.60 12.56 -6.20
CA VAL A 63 4.70 13.06 -7.03
C VAL A 63 4.18 13.45 -8.41
N GLU A 64 3.21 12.71 -8.96
CA GLU A 64 2.64 12.97 -10.28
C GLU A 64 1.92 14.31 -10.27
N ASP A 65 1.06 14.53 -9.28
CA ASP A 65 0.29 15.76 -9.10
C ASP A 65 1.20 16.99 -8.88
N VAL A 66 2.30 16.84 -8.14
CA VAL A 66 3.32 17.90 -7.98
C VAL A 66 4.04 18.15 -9.30
N LEU A 67 4.45 17.10 -10.03
CA LEU A 67 5.12 17.24 -11.32
C LEU A 67 4.24 17.91 -12.37
N LYS A 68 2.94 17.55 -12.42
CA LYS A 68 1.95 18.21 -13.31
C LYS A 68 1.90 19.72 -13.05
N ARG A 69 2.07 20.13 -11.79
CA ARG A 69 2.00 21.52 -11.36
C ARG A 69 3.28 22.31 -11.65
N ILE A 70 4.45 21.66 -11.62
CA ILE A 70 5.75 22.31 -11.83
C ILE A 70 6.16 22.35 -13.31
N LYS A 71 6.04 21.22 -14.02
CA LYS A 71 6.76 20.99 -15.30
C LYS A 71 5.84 20.87 -16.52
N GLY A 72 4.52 20.84 -16.33
CA GLY A 72 3.54 20.68 -17.41
C GLY A 72 3.43 19.24 -17.94
N GLU A 73 2.43 18.97 -18.78
CA GLU A 73 1.92 17.62 -19.07
C GLU A 73 2.89 16.64 -19.77
N LYS A 74 3.97 17.16 -20.38
CA LYS A 74 4.81 16.38 -21.31
C LYS A 74 5.76 15.39 -20.62
N ASP A 75 6.17 15.66 -19.38
CA ASP A 75 7.16 14.85 -18.64
C ASP A 75 6.53 13.72 -17.79
N ILE A 76 5.20 13.59 -17.79
CA ILE A 76 4.48 12.73 -16.84
C ILE A 76 4.28 11.31 -17.38
N LYS A 77 4.36 11.10 -18.70
CA LYS A 77 4.09 9.81 -19.34
C LYS A 77 4.88 8.64 -18.75
N PHE A 78 6.16 8.86 -18.43
CA PHE A 78 7.00 7.84 -17.80
C PHE A 78 6.50 7.48 -16.39
N MET A 79 6.15 8.49 -15.59
CA MET A 79 5.65 8.30 -14.24
C MET A 79 4.28 7.61 -14.21
N THR A 80 3.38 8.00 -15.11
CA THR A 80 2.09 7.33 -15.28
C THR A 80 2.28 5.87 -15.69
N ALA A 81 3.18 5.59 -16.64
CA ALA A 81 3.48 4.22 -17.05
C ALA A 81 4.07 3.37 -15.90
N PHE A 82 4.97 3.95 -15.11
CA PHE A 82 5.52 3.28 -13.93
C PHE A 82 4.46 3.00 -12.87
N ARG A 83 3.58 3.98 -12.59
CA ARG A 83 2.44 3.81 -11.69
C ARG A 83 1.52 2.68 -12.16
N ASP A 84 1.19 2.68 -13.44
CA ASP A 84 0.28 1.70 -14.02
C ASP A 84 0.92 0.30 -14.04
N LEU A 85 2.24 0.21 -14.23
CA LEU A 85 3.00 -1.04 -14.11
C LEU A 85 3.05 -1.56 -12.67
N LEU A 86 3.33 -0.70 -11.69
CA LEU A 86 3.29 -1.08 -10.27
C LEU A 86 1.88 -1.55 -9.86
N PHE A 87 0.85 -0.85 -10.34
CA PHE A 87 -0.53 -1.20 -10.03
C PHE A 87 -0.91 -2.55 -10.65
N THR A 88 -0.67 -2.71 -11.95
CA THR A 88 -1.10 -3.90 -12.70
C THR A 88 -0.32 -5.14 -12.28
N THR A 89 0.98 -5.02 -12.08
CA THR A 89 1.86 -6.17 -11.84
C THR A 89 1.93 -6.56 -10.37
N LEU A 90 1.79 -5.61 -9.45
CA LEU A 90 1.99 -5.87 -8.02
C LEU A 90 0.72 -5.58 -7.22
N ALA A 91 0.20 -4.34 -7.25
CA ALA A 91 -0.83 -3.94 -6.30
C ALA A 91 -2.13 -4.71 -6.51
N PHE A 92 -2.60 -4.78 -7.75
CA PHE A 92 -3.82 -5.47 -8.11
C PHE A 92 -3.77 -6.98 -7.82
N PRO A 93 -2.78 -7.76 -8.29
CA PRO A 93 -2.75 -9.20 -8.04
C PRO A 93 -2.52 -9.53 -6.56
N ILE A 94 -1.65 -8.79 -5.86
CA ILE A 94 -1.38 -9.04 -4.44
C ILE A 94 -2.61 -8.70 -3.58
N SER A 95 -3.23 -7.53 -3.80
CA SER A 95 -4.47 -7.16 -3.09
C SER A 95 -5.57 -8.20 -3.33
N THR A 96 -5.78 -8.59 -4.59
CA THR A 96 -6.82 -9.56 -4.96
C THR A 96 -6.55 -10.93 -4.33
N PHE A 97 -5.30 -11.39 -4.34
CA PHE A 97 -4.91 -12.65 -3.73
C PHE A 97 -5.16 -12.64 -2.22
N VAL A 98 -4.66 -11.63 -1.50
CA VAL A 98 -4.86 -11.52 -0.04
C VAL A 98 -6.34 -11.46 0.33
N PHE A 99 -7.12 -10.67 -0.41
CA PHE A 99 -8.56 -10.56 -0.20
C PHE A 99 -9.27 -11.90 -0.44
N LEU A 100 -9.06 -12.52 -1.60
CA LEU A 100 -9.70 -13.79 -1.94
C LEU A 100 -9.29 -14.91 -0.98
N SER A 101 -8.00 -15.06 -0.69
CA SER A 101 -7.52 -16.08 0.24
C SER A 101 -8.14 -15.92 1.62
N PHE A 102 -8.23 -14.69 2.14
CA PHE A 102 -8.86 -14.43 3.42
C PHE A 102 -10.35 -14.84 3.43
N TRP A 103 -11.13 -14.39 2.45
CA TRP A 103 -12.57 -14.69 2.40
C TRP A 103 -12.87 -16.15 2.09
N ILE A 104 -12.09 -16.78 1.21
CA ILE A 104 -12.23 -18.21 0.91
C ILE A 104 -11.99 -19.03 2.17
N LEU A 105 -10.89 -18.77 2.90
CA LEU A 105 -10.60 -19.46 4.15
C LEU A 105 -11.68 -19.20 5.19
N PHE A 106 -12.12 -17.94 5.33
CA PHE A 106 -13.17 -17.58 6.27
C PHE A 106 -14.53 -18.21 5.95
N LEU A 107 -14.88 -18.44 4.68
CA LEU A 107 -16.11 -19.13 4.29
C LEU A 107 -16.00 -20.64 4.38
N TYR A 108 -14.80 -21.19 4.16
CA TYR A 108 -14.54 -22.63 4.24
C TYR A 108 -14.52 -23.11 5.69
N ASP A 109 -13.65 -22.52 6.51
CA ASP A 109 -13.54 -22.83 7.93
C ASP A 109 -12.98 -21.62 8.69
N ARG A 110 -13.82 -21.08 9.58
CA ARG A 110 -13.49 -19.88 10.35
C ARG A 110 -12.35 -20.14 11.32
N GLU A 111 -12.18 -21.38 11.80
CA GLU A 111 -11.11 -21.73 12.74
C GLU A 111 -9.72 -21.69 12.09
N LEU A 112 -9.61 -21.64 10.75
CA LEU A 112 -8.33 -21.43 10.07
C LEU A 112 -7.84 -19.97 10.16
N VAL A 113 -8.74 -19.03 10.48
CA VAL A 113 -8.45 -17.59 10.55
C VAL A 113 -8.21 -17.13 12.00
N TYR A 114 -8.84 -17.78 12.97
CA TYR A 114 -8.81 -17.44 14.40
C TYR A 114 -7.80 -18.28 15.19
#